data_AF-A0A2D4FTP0-F1
#
_entry.id   AF-A0A2D4FTP0-F1
#
_cell.length_a   1.000
_cell.length_b   1.000
_cell.length_c   1.000
_cell.angle_alpha   90.00
_cell.angle_beta   90.00
_cell.angle_gamma   90.00
#
_symmetry.space_group_name_H-M   'P 1'
#
loop_
_entity.id
_entity.type
_entity.pdbx_description
1 polymer ?
#
loop_
_entity_poly.entity_id
_entity_poly.type
_entity_poly.pdbx_seq_one_letter_code
_entity_poly.pdbx_strand_id
1 'polypeptide(L)'
;MEEKVSCVFSLEFKEAREVFLVGQNYVNEAKEFFQVDGYVTDHIEIVQDHSALFKVLAFFEEDFERRCKMHKRRIDMLEPLYSGLNPQYYLLLCRQLQFELADTYYEMMDLKVAIGNKLEELDSHTVKKINSLAQMAMKFYELFLDSLRNPDKIFPEILEEDVLRPA
;
A
#
# COMPACT_ATOMS: atom_id res chain seq x y z
N MET A 1 10.76 -21.50 14.19
CA MET A 1 9.99 -20.67 13.23
C MET A 1 8.75 -21.41 12.76
N GLU A 2 8.87 -22.67 12.31
CA GLU A 2 7.72 -23.49 11.85
C GLU A 2 6.62 -23.70 12.90
N GLU A 3 6.92 -23.70 14.20
CA GLU A 3 5.90 -23.87 15.24
C GLU A 3 4.98 -22.65 15.44
N LYS A 4 5.36 -21.46 14.95
CA LYS A 4 4.61 -20.20 15.18
C LYS A 4 3.59 -19.89 14.09
N VAL A 5 3.74 -20.47 12.90
CA VAL A 5 2.85 -20.25 11.75
C VAL A 5 2.52 -21.60 11.14
N SER A 6 1.23 -21.96 11.17
CA SER A 6 0.72 -23.20 10.58
C SER A 6 0.84 -23.16 9.05
N CYS A 7 1.04 -24.33 8.42
CA CYS A 7 0.96 -24.50 6.97
C CYS A 7 -0.49 -24.55 6.44
N VAL A 8 -1.48 -24.43 7.31
CA VAL A 8 -2.91 -24.40 6.96
C VAL A 8 -3.33 -22.96 6.65
N PHE A 9 -4.15 -22.80 5.59
CA PHE A 9 -4.71 -21.51 5.23
C PHE A 9 -5.61 -20.94 6.32
N SER A 10 -5.44 -19.65 6.63
CA SER A 10 -6.36 -18.92 7.51
C SER A 10 -7.69 -18.70 6.80
N LEU A 11 -8.80 -18.98 7.49
CA LEU A 11 -10.15 -18.81 6.93
C LEU A 11 -10.90 -17.63 7.55
N GLU A 12 -10.48 -17.19 8.73
CA GLU A 12 -11.11 -16.09 9.47
C GLU A 12 -10.09 -15.04 9.94
N PHE A 13 -10.59 -13.84 10.24
CA PHE A 13 -9.77 -12.72 10.70
C PHE A 13 -8.87 -13.07 11.88
N LYS A 14 -9.38 -13.85 12.83
CA LYS A 14 -8.65 -14.21 14.05
C LYS A 14 -7.39 -15.01 13.72
N GLU A 15 -7.51 -16.02 12.87
CA GLU A 15 -6.38 -16.84 12.42
C GLU A 15 -5.37 -16.01 11.61
N ALA A 16 -5.86 -15.22 10.64
CA ALA A 16 -5.03 -14.35 9.82
C ALA A 16 -4.27 -13.31 10.68
N ARG A 17 -4.90 -12.82 11.75
CA ARG A 17 -4.29 -11.89 12.69
C ARG A 17 -3.12 -12.51 13.45
N GLU A 18 -3.20 -13.78 13.86
CA GLU A 18 -2.08 -14.43 14.55
C GLU A 18 -0.86 -14.55 13.62
N VAL A 19 -1.08 -14.89 12.35
CA VAL A 19 0.00 -14.89 11.33
C VAL A 19 0.54 -13.49 11.09
N PHE A 20 -0.33 -12.49 10.98
CA PHE A 20 0.05 -11.08 10.85
C PHE A 20 0.94 -10.63 12.02
N LEU A 21 0.62 -10.99 13.26
CA LEU A 21 1.41 -10.60 14.43
C LEU A 21 2.82 -11.20 14.40
N VAL A 22 2.96 -12.46 13.95
CA VAL A 22 4.28 -13.07 13.76
C VAL A 22 5.07 -12.33 12.68
N GLY A 23 4.47 -12.06 11.53
CA GLY A 23 5.11 -11.31 10.45
C GLY A 23 5.50 -9.89 10.88
N GLN A 24 4.60 -9.19 11.56
CA GLN A 24 4.84 -7.83 12.06
C GLN A 24 6.01 -7.79 13.05
N ASN A 25 6.16 -8.79 13.92
CA ASN A 25 7.31 -8.86 14.83
C ASN A 25 8.62 -8.95 14.07
N TYR A 26 8.72 -9.86 13.09
CA TYR A 26 9.93 -10.02 12.30
C TYR A 26 10.26 -8.80 11.43
N VAL A 27 9.25 -8.18 10.81
CA VAL A 27 9.42 -6.95 10.04
C VAL A 27 9.89 -5.79 10.94
N ASN A 28 9.38 -5.69 12.17
CA ASN A 28 9.85 -4.68 13.12
C ASN A 28 11.31 -4.93 13.53
N GLU A 29 11.69 -6.17 13.86
CA GLU A 29 13.08 -6.54 14.16
C GLU A 29 14.01 -6.23 12.98
N ALA A 30 13.58 -6.52 11.74
CA ALA A 30 14.35 -6.22 10.54
C ALA A 30 14.55 -4.71 10.34
N LYS A 31 13.52 -3.89 10.58
CA LYS A 31 13.61 -2.41 10.48
C LYS A 31 14.56 -1.77 11.49
N GLU A 32 14.80 -2.41 12.63
CA GLU A 32 15.78 -1.94 13.60
C GLU A 32 17.21 -2.08 13.08
N PHE A 33 17.48 -3.15 12.31
CA PHE A 33 18.79 -3.44 11.72
C PHE A 33 19.00 -2.76 10.36
N PHE A 34 18.07 -2.94 9.43
CA PHE A 34 18.11 -2.38 8.08
C PHE A 34 17.55 -0.96 8.08
N GLN A 35 18.28 -0.03 8.67
CA GLN A 35 17.90 1.38 8.66
C GLN A 35 18.14 1.99 7.27
N VAL A 36 17.38 3.04 6.92
CA VAL A 36 17.49 3.72 5.61
C VAL A 36 18.93 4.15 5.32
N ASP A 37 19.65 4.63 6.33
CA ASP A 37 21.07 4.97 6.20
C ASP A 37 21.92 3.71 6.05
N GLY A 38 22.45 3.50 4.84
CA GLY A 38 23.26 2.33 4.48
C GLY A 38 22.49 1.16 3.86
N TYR A 39 21.16 1.08 4.02
CA TYR A 39 20.32 -0.03 3.50
C TYR A 39 19.03 0.46 2.83
N VAL A 40 19.12 1.49 1.98
CA VAL A 40 17.92 2.14 1.38
C VAL A 40 16.98 1.14 0.70
N THR A 41 17.49 0.27 -0.18
CA THR A 41 16.66 -0.72 -0.90
C THR A 41 16.03 -1.73 0.05
N ASP A 42 16.84 -2.38 0.91
CA ASP A 42 16.34 -3.39 1.86
C ASP A 42 15.29 -2.78 2.80
N HIS A 43 15.52 -1.56 3.30
CA HIS A 43 14.57 -0.88 4.17
C HIS A 43 13.22 -0.64 3.48
N ILE A 44 13.25 -0.22 2.21
CA ILE A 44 12.02 0.03 1.44
C ILE A 44 11.25 -1.28 1.25
N GLU A 45 11.93 -2.35 0.84
CA GLU A 45 11.32 -3.68 0.64
C GLU A 45 10.70 -4.20 1.95
N ILE A 46 11.41 -4.08 3.08
CA ILE A 46 10.89 -4.49 4.39
C ILE A 46 9.63 -3.69 4.77
N VAL A 47 9.58 -2.39 4.43
CA VAL A 47 8.38 -1.57 4.71
C VAL A 47 7.24 -1.91 3.74
N GLN A 48 7.52 -2.28 2.49
CA GLN A 48 6.52 -2.81 1.56
C GLN A 48 5.96 -4.15 2.04
N ASP A 49 6.80 -5.05 2.56
CA ASP A 49 6.36 -6.28 3.23
C ASP A 49 5.46 -5.96 4.43
N HIS A 50 5.80 -4.93 5.22
CA HIS A 50 4.93 -4.48 6.31
C HIS A 50 3.56 -4.02 5.82
N SER A 51 3.54 -3.25 4.72
CA SER A 51 2.33 -2.80 4.08
C SER A 51 1.50 -3.97 3.54
N ALA A 52 2.14 -4.93 2.89
CA ALA A 52 1.51 -6.14 2.35
C ALA A 52 0.87 -6.99 3.45
N LEU A 53 1.50 -7.12 4.63
CA LEU A 53 0.89 -7.77 5.79
C LEU A 53 -0.45 -7.12 6.18
N PHE A 54 -0.52 -5.78 6.19
CA PHE A 54 -1.79 -5.08 6.42
C PHE A 54 -2.79 -5.26 5.28
N LYS A 55 -2.34 -5.28 4.01
CA LYS A 55 -3.21 -5.52 2.84
C LYS A 55 -3.91 -6.88 2.94
N VAL A 56 -3.14 -7.93 3.22
CA VAL A 56 -3.64 -9.29 3.36
C VAL A 56 -4.54 -9.41 4.60
N LEU A 57 -4.18 -8.82 5.74
CA LEU A 57 -5.05 -8.85 6.92
C LEU A 57 -6.38 -8.12 6.69
N ALA A 58 -6.37 -7.01 5.95
CA ALA A 58 -7.57 -6.23 5.64
C ALA A 58 -8.59 -7.00 4.78
N PHE A 59 -8.15 -8.00 4.00
CA PHE A 59 -9.06 -8.88 3.26
C PHE A 59 -10.00 -9.66 4.18
N PHE A 60 -9.52 -10.09 5.35
CA PHE A 60 -10.31 -10.87 6.31
C PHE A 60 -11.19 -10.01 7.23
N GLU A 61 -11.05 -8.69 7.20
CA GLU A 61 -11.79 -7.78 8.08
C GLU A 61 -13.15 -7.42 7.48
N GLU A 62 -14.23 -7.67 8.21
CA GLU A 62 -15.59 -7.38 7.71
C GLU A 62 -15.99 -5.92 7.98
N ASP A 63 -15.43 -5.29 9.01
CA ASP A 63 -15.71 -3.91 9.35
C ASP A 63 -14.94 -2.95 8.43
N PHE A 64 -15.68 -2.23 7.59
CA PHE A 64 -15.11 -1.31 6.59
C PHE A 64 -14.31 -0.15 7.21
N GLU A 65 -14.66 0.28 8.43
CA GLU A 65 -13.94 1.36 9.11
C GLU A 65 -12.59 0.86 9.67
N ARG A 66 -12.56 -0.38 10.18
CA ARG A 66 -11.32 -1.06 10.58
C ARG A 66 -10.42 -1.33 9.38
N ARG A 67 -10.98 -1.75 8.23
CA ARG A 67 -10.22 -1.84 6.97
C ARG A 67 -9.61 -0.50 6.56
N CYS A 68 -10.39 0.58 6.60
CA CYS A 68 -9.88 1.92 6.32
C CYS A 68 -8.68 2.28 7.23
N LYS A 69 -8.72 1.93 8.52
CA LYS A 69 -7.61 2.16 9.44
C LYS A 69 -6.37 1.33 9.08
N MET A 70 -6.52 0.11 8.57
CA MET A 70 -5.41 -0.73 8.11
C MET A 70 -4.76 -0.13 6.86
N HIS A 71 -5.53 0.25 5.84
CA HIS A 71 -5.00 0.93 4.65
C HIS A 71 -4.40 2.29 5.00
N LYS A 72 -4.95 3.01 5.99
CA LYS A 72 -4.35 4.27 6.46
C LYS A 72 -2.94 4.05 7.05
N ARG A 73 -2.73 2.96 7.80
CA ARG A 73 -1.40 2.58 8.31
C ARG A 73 -0.42 2.28 7.17
N ARG A 74 -0.89 1.62 6.10
CA ARG A 74 -0.07 1.40 4.88
C ARG A 74 0.40 2.73 4.29
N ILE A 75 -0.52 3.68 4.09
CA ILE A 75 -0.18 5.03 3.60
C ILE A 75 0.84 5.72 4.52
N ASP A 76 0.61 5.71 5.84
CA ASP A 76 1.51 6.36 6.81
C ASP A 76 2.93 5.80 6.79
N MET A 77 3.11 4.55 6.37
CA MET A 77 4.42 3.93 6.22
C MET A 77 5.07 4.23 4.86
N LEU A 78 4.29 4.19 3.78
CA LEU A 78 4.82 4.28 2.41
C LEU A 78 5.02 5.72 1.92
N GLU A 79 4.14 6.65 2.28
CA GLU A 79 4.19 8.04 1.77
C GLU A 79 5.46 8.79 2.19
N PRO A 80 5.96 8.66 3.44
CA PRO A 80 7.24 9.24 3.83
C PRO A 80 8.44 8.63 3.07
N LEU A 81 8.42 7.32 2.80
CA LEU A 81 9.48 6.66 2.02
C LEU A 81 9.53 7.19 0.61
N TYR A 82 8.38 7.24 -0.07
CA TYR A 82 8.29 7.80 -1.41
C TYR A 82 8.78 9.25 -1.47
N SER A 83 8.39 10.07 -0.49
CA SER A 83 8.78 11.49 -0.43
C SER A 83 10.28 11.69 -0.21
N GLY A 84 10.96 10.75 0.44
CA GLY A 84 12.41 10.78 0.68
C GLY A 84 13.25 10.14 -0.43
N LEU A 85 12.63 9.47 -1.40
CA LEU A 85 13.34 8.67 -2.39
C LEU A 85 13.73 9.48 -3.62
N ASN A 86 14.96 9.30 -4.10
CA ASN A 86 15.43 9.96 -5.32
C ASN A 86 15.15 9.08 -6.56
N PRO A 87 14.24 9.49 -7.46
CA PRO A 87 13.87 8.69 -8.63
C PRO A 87 15.00 8.49 -9.63
N GLN A 88 16.07 9.30 -9.59
CA GLN A 88 17.23 9.13 -10.46
C GLN A 88 18.01 7.84 -10.18
N TYR A 89 18.00 7.38 -8.92
CA TYR A 89 18.73 6.19 -8.48
C TYR A 89 17.81 5.00 -8.21
N TYR A 90 16.54 5.26 -7.88
CA TYR A 90 15.59 4.25 -7.39
C TYR A 90 14.27 4.25 -8.18
N LEU A 91 14.34 4.51 -9.50
CA LEU A 91 13.15 4.67 -10.34
C LEU A 91 12.14 3.52 -10.21
N LEU A 92 12.61 2.27 -10.16
CA LEU A 92 11.73 1.10 -10.03
C LEU A 92 11.00 1.07 -8.68
N LEU A 93 11.71 1.32 -7.58
CA LEU A 93 11.10 1.41 -6.25
C LEU A 93 10.12 2.60 -6.17
N CYS A 94 10.44 3.74 -6.79
CA CYS A 94 9.50 4.85 -6.91
C CYS A 94 8.21 4.43 -7.63
N ARG A 95 8.31 3.71 -8.74
CA ARG A 95 7.16 3.18 -9.50
C ARG A 95 6.30 2.25 -8.66
N GLN A 96 6.92 1.30 -7.95
CA GLN A 96 6.22 0.38 -7.07
C GLN A 96 5.48 1.12 -5.95
N LEU A 97 6.15 2.05 -5.27
CA LEU A 97 5.54 2.86 -4.20
C LEU A 97 4.41 3.74 -4.73
N GLN A 98 4.55 4.35 -5.92
CA GLN A 98 3.50 5.15 -6.56
C GLN A 98 2.26 4.29 -6.81
N PHE A 99 2.43 3.12 -7.43
CA PHE A 99 1.32 2.22 -7.73
C PHE A 99 0.66 1.70 -6.45
N GLU A 100 1.45 1.27 -5.47
CA GLU A 100 0.92 0.76 -4.20
C GLU A 100 0.18 1.83 -3.40
N LEU A 101 0.69 3.08 -3.35
CA LEU A 101 0.00 4.20 -2.73
C LEU A 101 -1.31 4.50 -3.46
N ALA A 102 -1.29 4.54 -4.80
CA ALA A 102 -2.48 4.79 -5.61
C ALA A 102 -3.59 3.76 -5.33
N ASP A 103 -3.24 2.46 -5.38
CA ASP A 103 -4.15 1.35 -5.07
C ASP A 103 -4.68 1.45 -3.64
N THR A 104 -3.82 1.76 -2.66
CA THR A 104 -4.24 1.89 -1.26
C THR A 104 -5.20 3.05 -1.03
N TYR A 105 -4.98 4.21 -1.67
CA TYR A 105 -5.94 5.33 -1.62
C TYR A 105 -7.25 4.97 -2.31
N TYR A 106 -7.19 4.25 -3.43
CA TYR A 106 -8.36 3.78 -4.16
C TYR A 106 -9.19 2.79 -3.32
N GLU A 107 -8.56 1.79 -2.72
CA GLU A 107 -9.20 0.84 -1.80
C GLU A 107 -9.90 1.56 -0.62
N MET A 108 -9.24 2.56 -0.02
CA MET A 108 -9.86 3.39 1.04
C MET A 108 -11.04 4.21 0.55
N MET A 109 -10.97 4.73 -0.68
CA MET A 109 -12.05 5.48 -1.31
C MET A 109 -13.26 4.56 -1.52
N ASP A 110 -13.06 3.39 -2.11
CA ASP A 110 -14.12 2.40 -2.35
C ASP A 110 -14.78 1.94 -1.04
N LEU A 111 -13.99 1.74 0.02
CA LEU A 111 -14.53 1.42 1.35
C LEU A 111 -15.40 2.55 1.90
N LYS A 112 -14.97 3.81 1.76
CA LYS A 112 -15.75 4.97 2.22
C LYS A 112 -17.03 5.17 1.40
N VAL A 113 -16.99 4.89 0.10
CA VAL A 113 -18.20 4.85 -0.75
C VAL A 113 -19.14 3.74 -0.26
N ALA A 114 -18.62 2.55 0.01
CA ALA A 114 -19.43 1.43 0.50
C ALA A 114 -20.07 1.69 1.87
N ILE A 115 -19.39 2.41 2.77
CA ILE A 115 -19.97 2.90 4.02
C ILE A 115 -21.06 3.93 3.72
N GLY A 116 -20.76 4.92 2.87
CA GLY A 116 -21.68 5.98 2.49
C GLY A 116 -22.99 5.48 1.88
N ASN A 117 -22.92 4.44 1.04
CA ASN A 117 -24.08 3.80 0.43
C ASN A 117 -25.01 3.09 1.42
N LYS A 118 -24.57 2.84 2.66
CA LYS A 118 -25.40 2.27 3.74
C LYS A 118 -26.09 3.35 4.58
N LEU A 119 -25.73 4.62 4.40
CA LEU A 119 -26.35 5.74 5.12
C LEU A 119 -27.63 6.20 4.40
N GLU A 120 -28.62 6.63 5.17
CA GLU A 120 -29.86 7.21 4.61
C GLU A 120 -29.58 8.55 3.91
N GLU A 121 -28.66 9.35 4.47
CA GLU A 121 -28.20 10.61 3.89
C GLU A 121 -26.66 10.70 3.96
N LEU A 122 -26.07 11.18 2.87
CA LEU A 122 -24.64 11.45 2.78
C LEU A 122 -24.33 12.87 3.25
N ASP A 123 -23.59 12.99 4.33
CA ASP A 123 -23.14 14.29 4.81
C ASP A 123 -21.97 14.86 3.96
N SER A 124 -21.81 16.19 3.99
CA SER A 124 -20.76 16.88 3.22
C SER A 124 -19.34 16.47 3.61
N HIS A 125 -19.11 16.08 4.87
CA HIS A 125 -17.80 15.65 5.36
C HIS A 125 -17.41 14.29 4.74
N THR A 126 -18.34 13.34 4.70
CA THR A 126 -18.17 12.03 4.06
C THR A 126 -17.86 12.17 2.57
N VAL A 127 -18.62 13.01 1.85
CA VAL A 127 -18.38 13.28 0.43
C VAL A 127 -17.00 13.92 0.20
N LYS A 128 -16.63 14.93 1.00
CA LYS A 128 -15.29 15.54 0.93
C LYS A 128 -14.19 14.52 1.18
N LYS A 129 -14.38 13.59 2.11
CA LYS A 129 -13.39 12.57 2.41
C LYS A 129 -13.21 11.61 1.22
N ILE A 130 -14.29 11.11 0.63
CA ILE A 130 -14.25 10.26 -0.57
C ILE A 130 -13.50 10.97 -1.70
N ASN A 131 -13.88 12.22 -2.00
CA ASN A 131 -13.23 13.00 -3.06
C ASN A 131 -11.73 13.21 -2.80
N SER A 132 -11.34 13.47 -1.56
CA SER A 132 -9.92 13.62 -1.21
C SER A 132 -9.12 12.34 -1.44
N LEU A 133 -9.70 11.17 -1.14
CA LEU A 133 -9.05 9.88 -1.36
C LEU A 133 -8.94 9.58 -2.86
N ALA A 134 -10.01 9.84 -3.63
CA ALA A 134 -10.01 9.70 -5.08
C ALA A 134 -8.93 10.58 -5.74
N GLN A 135 -8.82 11.84 -5.31
CA GLN A 135 -7.79 12.76 -5.81
C GLN A 135 -6.37 12.26 -5.53
N MET A 136 -6.13 11.70 -4.34
CA MET A 136 -4.83 11.14 -4.02
C MET A 136 -4.52 9.88 -4.82
N ALA A 137 -5.49 8.99 -5.03
CA ALA A 137 -5.34 7.83 -5.89
C ALA A 137 -4.97 8.25 -7.33
N MET A 138 -5.74 9.18 -7.92
CA MET A 138 -5.46 9.72 -9.25
C MET A 138 -4.06 10.33 -9.34
N LYS A 139 -3.69 11.17 -8.37
CA LYS A 139 -2.35 11.79 -8.30
C LYS A 139 -1.25 10.74 -8.38
N PHE A 140 -1.32 9.67 -7.58
CA PHE A 140 -0.28 8.64 -7.56
C PHE A 140 -0.29 7.76 -8.82
N TYR A 141 -1.46 7.46 -9.40
CA TYR A 141 -1.54 6.80 -10.70
C TYR A 141 -0.95 7.67 -11.83
N GLU A 142 -1.21 8.98 -11.83
CA GLU A 142 -0.61 9.91 -12.80
C GLU A 142 0.91 9.96 -12.66
N LEU A 143 1.43 10.02 -11.43
CA LEU A 143 2.87 9.97 -11.17
C LEU A 143 3.51 8.67 -11.70
N PHE A 144 2.85 7.52 -11.48
CA PHE A 144 3.28 6.24 -12.03
C PHE A 144 3.30 6.28 -13.56
N LEU A 145 2.21 6.68 -14.20
CA LEU A 145 2.10 6.75 -15.66
C LEU A 145 3.13 7.71 -16.26
N ASP A 146 3.34 8.87 -15.64
CA ASP A 146 4.32 9.84 -16.09
C ASP A 146 5.75 9.31 -15.98
N SER A 147 6.03 8.47 -14.98
CA SER A 147 7.34 7.81 -14.85
C SER A 147 7.64 6.81 -15.97
N LEU A 148 6.62 6.32 -16.69
CA LEU A 148 6.78 5.40 -17.81
C LEU A 148 7.12 6.13 -19.11
N ARG A 149 6.83 7.43 -19.18
CA ARG A 149 7.04 8.20 -20.40
C ARG A 149 8.53 8.42 -20.63
N ASN A 150 8.92 8.46 -21.91
CA ASN A 150 10.26 8.86 -22.31
C ASN A 150 10.46 10.38 -22.12
N PRO A 151 11.68 10.93 -22.36
CA PRO A 151 11.94 12.37 -22.23
C PRO A 151 11.02 13.27 -23.07
N ASP A 152 10.49 12.76 -24.19
CA ASP A 152 9.55 13.45 -25.07
C ASP A 152 8.07 13.34 -24.60
N LYS A 153 7.84 12.78 -23.40
CA LYS A 153 6.53 12.54 -22.78
C LYS A 153 5.64 11.56 -23.55
N ILE A 154 6.25 10.68 -24.33
CA ILE A 154 5.58 9.64 -25.10
C ILE A 154 5.63 8.33 -24.30
N PHE A 155 4.51 7.62 -24.24
CA PHE A 155 4.47 6.28 -23.66
C PHE A 155 5.27 5.29 -24.52
N PRO A 156 5.97 4.33 -23.90
CA PRO A 156 6.65 3.30 -24.65
C PRO A 156 5.62 2.43 -25.38
N GLU A 157 5.96 2.00 -26.60
CA GLU A 157 5.10 1.09 -27.38
C GLU A 157 4.96 -0.29 -26.70
N ILE A 158 5.97 -0.68 -25.91
CA ILE A 158 6.02 -1.94 -25.17
C ILE A 158 6.40 -1.62 -23.73
N LEU A 159 5.59 -2.08 -22.78
CA LEU A 159 5.91 -1.98 -21.36
C LEU A 159 6.98 -3.02 -20.99
N GLU A 160 7.95 -2.60 -20.21
CA GLU A 160 8.98 -3.48 -19.64
C GLU A 160 8.36 -4.45 -18.61
N GLU A 161 8.96 -5.63 -18.45
CA GLU A 161 8.38 -6.72 -17.65
C GLU A 161 8.23 -6.36 -16.16
N ASP A 162 9.16 -5.56 -15.64
CA ASP A 162 9.17 -5.01 -14.28
C ASP A 162 8.02 -4.02 -14.01
N VAL A 163 7.42 -3.46 -15.05
CA VAL A 163 6.26 -2.55 -14.97
C VAL A 163 4.93 -3.31 -15.08
N LEU A 164 4.91 -4.52 -15.67
CA LEU A 164 3.69 -5.30 -15.87
C LEU A 164 3.13 -5.90 -14.56
N ARG A 165 3.97 -6.03 -13.53
CA ARG A 165 3.59 -6.50 -12.19
C ARG A 165 4.31 -5.65 -11.14
N PRO A 166 3.86 -4.41 -10.90
CA PRO A 166 4.40 -3.61 -9.82
C PRO A 166 3.95 -4.26 -8.50
N ALA A 167 4.78 -5.17 -7.99
CA ALA A 167 4.67 -5.94 -6.73
C ALA A 167 3.27 -6.47 -6.35
#